data_AF-A0AA43EGI8-F1
#
_entry.id   AF-A0AA43EGI8-F1
#
_cell.length_a   1.000
_cell.length_b   1.000
_cell.length_c   1.000
_cell.angle_alpha   90.00
_cell.angle_beta   90.00
_cell.angle_gamma   90.00
#
_symmetry.space_group_name_H-M   'P 1'
#
loop_
_entity.id
_entity.type
_entity.pdbx_description
1 polymer ?
#
loop_
_entity_poly.entity_id
_entity_poly.type
_entity_poly.pdbx_seq_one_letter_code
_entity_poly.pdbx_strand_id
1 'polypeptide(L)'
;MGLIRRCISASTRRTITAVFDHLDYKRLESVYCYEGGDEFWKAKREPCRRLGTRVAEALVKKLSTGGRSLYVGAGVTELPALLAEVHEGDRQVEPYNLRRTEVIVLNRACRSTSVKFKAQDATSAQGRFDHIWIVSVLNDPERFPHLAPLSYGRADPVTFDPARFQAERRVVQTIVNRCMAKLTVPGVVTTSTEEVVWIADWCHRHTIPYQVERKQYATALVGDPICFMKIGTYRG
;
A
#
# COMPACT_ATOMS: atom_id res chain seq x y z
N MET A 1 -20.10 22.34 14.29
CA MET A 1 -20.46 20.92 14.12
C MET A 1 -19.26 20.07 14.50
N GLY A 2 -19.35 19.33 15.62
CA GLY A 2 -18.24 18.55 16.16
C GLY A 2 -17.76 17.48 15.18
N LEU A 3 -16.46 17.51 14.86
CA LEU A 3 -15.78 16.43 14.14
C LEU A 3 -15.85 15.17 15.00
N ILE A 4 -16.86 14.32 14.74
CA ILE A 4 -16.87 12.95 15.27
C ILE A 4 -15.56 12.32 14.81
N ARG A 5 -14.67 12.04 15.77
CA ARG A 5 -13.47 11.23 15.52
C ARG A 5 -13.97 9.87 15.03
N ARG A 6 -14.03 9.68 13.71
CA ARG A 6 -14.31 8.38 13.09
C ARG A 6 -13.11 7.47 13.35
N CYS A 7 -13.06 6.88 14.53
CA CYS A 7 -12.32 5.64 14.73
C CYS A 7 -13.06 4.54 13.98
N ILE A 8 -12.33 3.57 13.43
CA ILE A 8 -12.98 2.41 12.83
C ILE A 8 -13.84 1.72 13.90
N SER A 9 -15.04 1.26 13.48
CA SER A 9 -16.03 0.66 14.37
C SER A 9 -15.51 -0.61 15.03
N ALA A 10 -16.14 -1.01 16.14
CA ALA A 10 -15.84 -2.27 16.79
C ALA A 10 -16.12 -3.48 15.85
N SER A 11 -17.11 -3.35 14.96
CA SER A 11 -17.43 -4.38 13.96
C SER A 11 -16.29 -4.56 12.95
N THR A 12 -15.76 -3.46 12.43
CA THR A 12 -14.60 -3.48 11.51
C THR A 12 -13.37 -4.05 12.19
N ARG A 13 -13.08 -3.68 13.45
CA ARG A 13 -11.97 -4.28 14.22
C ARG A 13 -12.12 -5.78 14.39
N ARG A 14 -13.32 -6.27 14.71
CA ARG A 14 -13.59 -7.71 14.82
C ARG A 14 -13.37 -8.41 13.48
N THR A 15 -13.81 -7.79 12.38
CA THR A 15 -13.59 -8.33 11.03
C THR A 15 -12.10 -8.40 10.69
N ILE A 16 -11.33 -7.35 10.99
CA ILE A 16 -9.87 -7.35 10.82
C ILE A 16 -9.23 -8.49 11.61
N THR A 17 -9.55 -8.61 12.91
CA THR A 17 -9.04 -9.71 13.74
C THR A 17 -9.41 -11.07 13.17
N ALA A 18 -10.68 -11.28 12.81
CA ALA A 18 -11.13 -12.54 12.24
C ALA A 18 -10.37 -12.87 10.95
N VAL A 19 -10.18 -11.93 10.03
CA VAL A 19 -9.41 -12.19 8.80
C VAL A 19 -7.97 -12.58 9.14
N PHE A 20 -7.31 -11.89 10.07
CA PHE A 20 -5.96 -12.26 10.51
C PHE A 20 -5.91 -13.65 11.15
N ASP A 21 -6.92 -14.05 11.91
CA ASP A 21 -6.99 -15.39 12.52
C ASP A 21 -7.17 -16.50 11.47
N HIS A 22 -7.78 -16.19 10.33
CA HIS A 22 -8.05 -17.14 9.24
C HIS A 22 -6.93 -17.22 8.18
N LEU A 23 -5.89 -16.39 8.26
CA LEU A 23 -4.76 -16.45 7.32
C LEU A 23 -3.99 -17.76 7.48
N ASP A 24 -3.72 -18.40 6.34
CA ASP A 24 -2.84 -19.58 6.28
C ASP A 24 -1.38 -19.11 6.33
N TYR A 25 -0.92 -18.79 7.53
CA TYR A 25 0.44 -18.28 7.74
C TYR A 25 1.51 -19.24 7.26
N LYS A 26 1.27 -20.55 7.35
CA LYS A 26 2.24 -21.55 6.89
C LYS A 26 2.50 -21.42 5.39
N ARG A 27 1.47 -21.18 4.60
CA ARG A 27 1.62 -20.89 3.15
C ARG A 27 2.27 -19.53 2.90
N LEU A 28 2.01 -18.53 3.76
CA LEU A 28 2.57 -17.19 3.63
C LEU A 28 4.07 -17.14 3.97
N GLU A 29 4.64 -18.12 4.67
CA GLU A 29 6.07 -18.18 4.97
C GLU A 29 6.92 -18.07 3.70
N SER A 30 6.67 -18.96 2.74
CA SER A 30 7.40 -19.02 1.46
C SER A 30 7.24 -17.77 0.59
N VAL A 31 6.27 -16.90 0.91
CA VAL A 31 6.01 -15.67 0.17
C VAL A 31 6.78 -14.48 0.76
N TYR A 32 6.99 -14.47 2.08
CA TYR A 32 7.50 -13.30 2.81
C TYR A 32 8.87 -13.52 3.43
N CYS A 33 9.33 -14.77 3.54
CA CYS A 33 10.58 -15.08 4.21
C CYS A 33 11.21 -16.34 3.58
N TYR A 34 12.46 -16.21 3.12
CA TYR A 34 13.21 -17.34 2.56
C TYR A 34 13.63 -18.35 3.65
N GLU A 35 13.78 -17.92 4.91
CA GLU A 35 14.16 -18.76 6.05
C GLU A 35 13.35 -18.41 7.33
N GLY A 36 12.93 -19.40 8.12
CA GLY A 36 12.34 -19.14 9.46
C GLY A 36 10.93 -18.51 9.47
N GLY A 37 10.12 -18.77 8.44
CA GLY A 37 8.81 -18.13 8.26
C GLY A 37 7.82 -18.26 9.44
N ASP A 38 7.85 -19.36 10.19
CA ASP A 38 7.03 -19.54 11.39
C ASP A 38 7.36 -18.49 12.46
N GLU A 39 8.65 -18.28 12.74
CA GLU A 39 9.13 -17.26 13.68
C GLU A 39 8.88 -15.85 13.17
N PHE A 40 9.07 -15.62 11.86
CA PHE A 40 8.73 -14.36 11.21
C PHE A 40 7.27 -13.99 11.48
N TRP A 41 6.33 -14.89 11.20
CA TRP A 41 4.91 -14.58 11.38
C TRP A 41 4.52 -14.53 12.86
N LYS A 42 5.09 -15.34 13.75
CA LYS A 42 4.89 -15.18 15.21
C LYS A 42 5.22 -13.76 15.67
N ALA A 43 6.32 -13.20 15.19
CA ALA A 43 6.73 -11.83 15.54
C ALA A 43 5.90 -10.75 14.84
N LYS A 44 5.47 -10.98 13.59
CA LYS A 44 4.93 -9.93 12.71
C LYS A 44 3.40 -9.85 12.67
N ARG A 45 2.67 -10.93 12.96
CA ARG A 45 1.19 -11.01 12.87
C ARG A 45 0.49 -9.87 13.59
N GLU A 46 0.66 -9.82 14.90
CA GLU A 46 -0.03 -8.85 15.75
C GLU A 46 0.43 -7.41 15.49
N PRO A 47 1.74 -7.14 15.31
CA PRO A 47 2.19 -5.82 14.84
C PRO A 47 1.57 -5.39 13.51
N CYS A 48 1.45 -6.27 12.51
CA CYS A 48 0.81 -5.94 11.22
C CYS A 48 -0.65 -5.54 11.42
N ARG A 49 -1.40 -6.34 12.19
CA ARG A 49 -2.80 -6.06 12.51
C ARG A 49 -2.96 -4.72 13.23
N ARG A 50 -2.18 -4.50 14.29
CA ARG A 50 -2.27 -3.31 15.15
C ARG A 50 -1.83 -2.03 14.45
N LEU A 51 -0.66 -2.05 13.79
CA LEU A 51 -0.14 -0.87 13.08
C LEU A 51 -0.96 -0.56 11.83
N GLY A 52 -1.33 -1.59 11.05
CA GLY A 52 -2.23 -1.42 9.91
C GLY A 52 -3.60 -0.86 10.34
N THR A 53 -4.13 -1.28 11.48
CA THR A 53 -5.37 -0.69 12.05
C THR A 53 -5.22 0.81 12.35
N ARG A 54 -4.07 1.25 12.87
CA ARG A 54 -3.80 2.69 13.11
C ARG A 54 -3.70 3.48 11.81
N VAL A 55 -3.12 2.89 10.76
CA VAL A 55 -3.11 3.48 9.41
C VAL A 55 -4.53 3.59 8.87
N ALA A 56 -5.33 2.52 8.98
CA ALA A 56 -6.71 2.50 8.54
C ALA A 56 -7.56 3.60 9.22
N GLU A 57 -7.43 3.76 10.54
CA GLU A 57 -8.10 4.84 11.29
C GLU A 57 -7.71 6.25 10.84
N ALA A 58 -6.51 6.44 10.30
CA ALA A 58 -6.09 7.72 9.75
C ALA A 58 -6.60 7.89 8.32
N LEU A 59 -6.57 6.83 7.52
CA LEU A 59 -6.97 6.83 6.13
C LEU A 59 -8.46 7.11 5.97
N VAL A 60 -9.34 6.44 6.72
CA VAL A 60 -10.81 6.62 6.59
C VAL A 60 -11.28 8.05 6.88
N LYS A 61 -10.47 8.87 7.57
CA LYS A 61 -10.75 10.28 7.83
C LYS A 61 -10.42 11.19 6.64
N LYS A 62 -9.66 10.67 5.67
CA LYS A 62 -9.14 11.39 4.51
C LYS A 62 -9.89 11.06 3.24
N LEU A 63 -10.56 9.91 3.22
CA LEU A 63 -11.30 9.43 2.07
C LEU A 63 -12.77 9.84 2.15
N SER A 64 -13.34 10.12 0.98
CA SER A 64 -14.79 10.24 0.78
C SER A 64 -15.47 8.89 0.98
N THR A 65 -16.76 8.91 1.34
CA THR A 65 -17.61 7.72 1.26
C THR A 65 -17.96 7.40 -0.20
N GLY A 66 -18.14 6.13 -0.55
CA GLY A 66 -18.56 5.68 -1.89
C GLY A 66 -17.52 5.80 -3.00
N GLY A 67 -16.28 6.20 -2.70
CA GLY A 67 -15.22 6.34 -3.70
C GLY A 67 -14.54 5.02 -4.08
N ARG A 68 -13.47 5.13 -4.88
CA ARG A 68 -12.76 3.98 -5.46
C ARG A 68 -11.26 4.02 -5.15
N SER A 69 -10.74 2.92 -4.63
CA SER A 69 -9.32 2.81 -4.24
C SER A 69 -8.59 1.75 -5.06
N LEU A 70 -7.47 2.13 -5.67
CA LEU A 70 -6.55 1.19 -6.30
C LEU A 70 -5.43 0.87 -5.33
N TYR A 71 -5.26 -0.41 -4.97
CA TYR A 71 -4.09 -0.84 -4.20
C TYR A 71 -3.11 -1.59 -5.09
N VAL A 72 -1.92 -1.02 -5.23
CA VAL A 72 -0.81 -1.56 -5.99
C VAL A 72 0.06 -2.39 -5.04
N GLY A 73 0.24 -3.68 -5.34
CA GLY A 73 1.09 -4.58 -4.55
C GLY A 73 0.51 -4.94 -3.18
N ALA A 74 -0.82 -5.00 -3.06
CA ALA A 74 -1.49 -5.23 -1.77
C ALA A 74 -1.22 -6.63 -1.20
N GLY A 75 -0.79 -6.70 0.06
CA GLY A 75 -0.56 -7.94 0.78
C GLY A 75 -1.28 -7.99 2.13
N VAL A 76 -0.69 -8.73 3.07
CA VAL A 76 -1.24 -8.90 4.44
C VAL A 76 -1.31 -7.58 5.19
N THR A 77 -0.34 -6.68 4.99
CA THR A 77 -0.25 -5.39 5.68
C THR A 77 -1.37 -4.42 5.32
N GLU A 78 -1.96 -4.58 4.13
CA GLU A 78 -3.02 -3.71 3.61
C GLU A 78 -4.41 -4.14 4.07
N LEU A 79 -4.57 -5.37 4.61
CA LEU A 79 -5.86 -5.91 5.04
C LEU A 79 -6.64 -4.97 5.97
N PRO A 80 -6.04 -4.35 7.01
CA PRO A 80 -6.79 -3.43 7.87
C PRO A 80 -7.34 -2.21 7.13
N ALA A 81 -6.58 -1.65 6.19
CA ALA A 81 -7.00 -0.49 5.41
C ALA A 81 -8.12 -0.86 4.43
N LEU A 82 -7.94 -1.95 3.68
CA LEU A 82 -8.94 -2.47 2.73
C LEU A 82 -10.28 -2.72 3.41
N LEU A 83 -10.27 -3.43 4.54
CA LEU A 83 -11.49 -3.77 5.28
C LEU A 83 -12.15 -2.51 5.87
N ALA A 84 -11.37 -1.56 6.40
CA ALA A 84 -11.92 -0.32 6.93
C ALA A 84 -12.53 0.56 5.85
N GLU A 85 -11.91 0.67 4.67
CA GLU A 85 -12.48 1.42 3.55
C GLU A 85 -13.83 0.88 3.10
N VAL A 86 -13.94 -0.44 2.99
CA VAL A 86 -15.20 -1.12 2.65
C VAL A 86 -16.25 -0.89 3.73
N HIS A 87 -15.94 -1.16 5.01
CA HIS A 87 -16.94 -1.20 6.07
C HIS A 87 -17.34 0.18 6.59
N GLU A 88 -16.42 1.14 6.62
CA GLU A 88 -16.68 2.49 7.16
C GLU A 88 -17.05 3.50 6.08
N GLY A 89 -16.59 3.27 4.85
CA GLY A 89 -16.72 4.20 3.75
C GLY A 89 -17.63 3.75 2.63
N ASP A 90 -18.12 2.50 2.63
CA ASP A 90 -18.81 1.88 1.49
C ASP A 90 -18.02 2.06 0.17
N ARG A 91 -16.69 1.97 0.27
CA ARG A 91 -15.79 2.22 -0.86
C ARG A 91 -15.56 0.94 -1.65
N GLN A 92 -15.40 1.10 -2.97
CA GLN A 92 -14.96 0.02 -3.84
C GLN A 92 -13.43 -0.04 -3.82
N VAL A 93 -12.88 -1.14 -3.35
CA VAL A 93 -11.43 -1.35 -3.29
C VAL A 93 -11.00 -2.38 -4.33
N GLU A 94 -9.94 -2.07 -5.08
CA GLU A 94 -9.33 -2.98 -6.04
C GLU A 94 -7.87 -3.28 -5.67
N PRO A 95 -7.64 -4.32 -4.85
CA PRO A 95 -6.30 -4.77 -4.51
C PRO A 95 -5.71 -5.69 -5.58
N TYR A 96 -4.52 -5.31 -6.08
CA TYR A 96 -3.75 -6.06 -7.05
C TYR A 96 -2.42 -6.51 -6.44
N ASN A 97 -2.02 -7.74 -6.71
CA ASN A 97 -0.74 -8.30 -6.32
C ASN A 97 -0.28 -9.29 -7.40
N LEU A 98 1.02 -9.30 -7.73
CA LEU A 98 1.58 -10.19 -8.74
C LEU A 98 1.71 -11.64 -8.24
N ARG A 99 1.81 -11.85 -6.92
CA ARG A 99 2.04 -13.16 -6.31
C ARG A 99 0.72 -13.95 -6.20
N ARG A 100 0.44 -14.79 -7.21
CA ARG A 100 -0.80 -15.60 -7.28
C ARG A 100 -1.02 -16.48 -6.03
N THR A 101 0.05 -17.05 -5.48
CA THR A 101 -0.01 -17.89 -4.27
C THR A 101 -0.51 -17.10 -3.06
N GLU A 102 -0.02 -15.88 -2.88
CA GLU A 102 -0.45 -14.98 -1.82
C GLU A 102 -1.91 -14.57 -1.99
N VAL A 103 -2.30 -14.17 -3.20
CA VAL A 103 -3.68 -13.79 -3.53
C VAL A 103 -4.67 -14.90 -3.20
N ILE A 104 -4.32 -16.16 -3.43
CA ILE A 104 -5.17 -17.31 -3.07
C ILE A 104 -5.38 -17.38 -1.54
N VAL A 105 -4.33 -17.17 -0.74
CA VAL A 105 -4.42 -17.19 0.72
C VAL A 105 -5.25 -16.00 1.23
N LEU A 106 -4.98 -14.80 0.72
CA LEU A 106 -5.70 -13.57 1.09
C LEU A 106 -7.19 -13.68 0.74
N ASN A 107 -7.53 -14.11 -0.47
CA ASN A 107 -8.93 -14.30 -0.88
C ASN A 107 -9.64 -15.39 -0.07
N ARG A 108 -8.92 -16.44 0.36
CA ARG A 108 -9.44 -17.46 1.27
C ARG A 108 -9.81 -16.88 2.63
N ALA A 109 -8.95 -16.04 3.21
CA ALA A 109 -9.21 -15.39 4.49
C ALA A 109 -10.32 -14.32 4.39
N CYS A 110 -10.40 -13.60 3.25
CA CYS A 110 -11.43 -12.61 2.97
C CYS A 110 -12.74 -13.18 2.37
N ARG A 111 -13.01 -14.48 2.49
CA ARG A 111 -14.20 -15.09 1.85
C ARG A 111 -15.52 -14.51 2.33
N SER A 112 -15.61 -14.15 3.61
CA SER A 112 -16.78 -13.53 4.23
C SER A 112 -16.86 -12.01 4.05
N THR A 113 -15.96 -11.41 3.27
CA THR A 113 -15.93 -9.96 3.01
C THR A 113 -16.05 -9.68 1.51
N SER A 114 -16.32 -8.42 1.16
CA SER A 114 -16.37 -7.96 -0.23
C SER A 114 -14.98 -7.67 -0.82
N VAL A 115 -13.91 -7.74 -0.02
CA VAL A 115 -12.53 -7.55 -0.52
C VAL A 115 -12.14 -8.76 -1.37
N LYS A 116 -11.71 -8.50 -2.62
CA LYS A 116 -11.22 -9.52 -3.57
C LYS A 116 -9.91 -9.06 -4.20
N PHE A 117 -8.82 -9.75 -3.88
CA PHE A 117 -7.50 -9.56 -4.45
C PHE A 117 -7.42 -10.13 -5.87
N LYS A 118 -6.74 -9.39 -6.75
CA LYS A 118 -6.50 -9.76 -8.14
C LYS A 118 -5.03 -10.13 -8.33
N ALA A 119 -4.78 -11.35 -8.81
CA ALA A 119 -3.45 -11.87 -9.13
C ALA A 119 -2.93 -11.31 -10.48
N GLN A 120 -2.80 -10.00 -10.57
CA GLN A 120 -2.56 -9.25 -11.81
C GLN A 120 -1.74 -7.99 -11.53
N ASP A 121 -1.14 -7.42 -12.57
CA ASP A 121 -0.49 -6.11 -12.50
C ASP A 121 -1.55 -5.00 -12.29
N ALA A 122 -1.39 -4.20 -11.24
CA ALA A 122 -2.25 -3.05 -10.94
C ALA A 122 -2.28 -2.02 -12.07
N THR A 123 -1.26 -1.98 -12.94
CA THR A 123 -1.26 -1.09 -14.10
C THR A 123 -2.37 -1.41 -15.10
N SER A 124 -2.92 -2.63 -15.06
CA SER A 124 -4.05 -3.08 -15.87
C SER A 124 -5.44 -2.66 -15.36
N ALA A 125 -5.52 -2.10 -14.14
CA ALA A 125 -6.78 -1.67 -13.54
C ALA A 125 -7.51 -0.66 -14.44
N GLN A 126 -8.85 -0.74 -14.49
CA GLN A 126 -9.65 0.09 -15.38
C GLN A 126 -10.40 1.19 -14.63
N GLY A 127 -10.53 2.34 -15.29
CA GLY A 127 -11.26 3.51 -14.78
C GLY A 127 -10.39 4.46 -13.93
N ARG A 128 -11.08 5.23 -13.09
CA ARG A 128 -10.51 6.28 -12.24
C ARG A 128 -10.71 5.95 -10.76
N PHE A 129 -9.74 6.38 -9.94
CA PHE A 129 -9.67 6.13 -8.51
C PHE A 129 -9.40 7.43 -7.78
N ASP A 130 -10.16 7.77 -6.75
CA ASP A 130 -9.90 8.95 -5.90
C ASP A 130 -8.90 8.66 -4.77
N HIS A 131 -8.48 7.40 -4.64
CA HIS A 131 -7.38 6.97 -3.78
C HIS A 131 -6.49 5.95 -4.49
N ILE A 132 -5.17 6.14 -4.40
CA ILE A 132 -4.16 5.14 -4.80
C ILE A 132 -3.30 4.78 -3.61
N TRP A 133 -3.17 3.50 -3.33
CA TRP A 133 -2.22 2.95 -2.36
C TRP A 133 -1.06 2.30 -3.10
N ILE A 134 0.16 2.76 -2.84
CA ILE A 134 1.40 2.20 -3.39
C ILE A 134 2.48 2.30 -2.31
N VAL A 135 2.65 1.22 -1.54
CA VAL A 135 3.54 1.18 -0.37
C VAL A 135 4.50 0.02 -0.52
N SER A 136 5.80 0.32 -0.43
CA SER A 136 6.89 -0.67 -0.49
C SER A 136 6.86 -1.52 -1.77
N VAL A 137 6.45 -0.92 -2.89
CA VAL A 137 6.36 -1.57 -4.21
C VAL A 137 7.49 -1.14 -5.12
N LEU A 138 7.72 0.17 -5.21
CA LEU A 138 8.68 0.82 -6.10
C LEU A 138 10.12 0.69 -5.60
N ASN A 139 10.30 0.34 -4.33
CA ASN A 139 11.57 0.08 -3.66
C ASN A 139 11.66 -1.37 -3.12
N ASP A 140 10.88 -2.30 -3.66
CA ASP A 140 10.99 -3.73 -3.36
C ASP A 140 12.42 -4.23 -3.72
N PRO A 141 13.25 -4.64 -2.74
CA PRO A 141 14.63 -5.03 -2.99
C PRO A 141 14.77 -6.35 -3.77
N GLU A 142 13.76 -7.22 -3.74
CA GLU A 142 13.78 -8.45 -4.56
C GLU A 142 13.58 -8.11 -6.04
N ARG A 143 12.77 -7.09 -6.32
CA ARG A 143 12.44 -6.67 -7.69
C ARG A 143 13.41 -5.62 -8.24
N PHE A 144 13.94 -4.76 -7.37
CA PHE A 144 14.74 -3.59 -7.73
C PHE A 144 16.02 -3.53 -6.90
N PRO A 145 16.94 -4.51 -7.06
CA PRO A 145 18.13 -4.65 -6.23
C PRO A 145 19.11 -3.48 -6.34
N HIS A 146 19.07 -2.66 -7.39
CA HIS A 146 19.95 -1.49 -7.53
C HIS A 146 19.26 -0.16 -7.14
N LEU A 147 17.94 -0.05 -7.32
CA LEU A 147 17.16 1.13 -6.95
C LEU A 147 16.76 1.14 -5.47
N ALA A 148 16.42 -0.01 -4.88
CA ALA A 148 16.01 -0.09 -3.49
C ALA A 148 17.12 0.40 -2.53
N PRO A 149 18.40 -0.05 -2.64
CA PRO A 149 19.46 0.45 -1.77
C PRO A 149 19.66 1.97 -1.85
N LEU A 150 19.51 2.58 -3.04
CA LEU A 150 19.56 4.04 -3.19
C LEU A 150 18.41 4.72 -2.43
N SER A 151 17.21 4.18 -2.52
CA SER A 151 16.02 4.72 -1.83
C SER A 151 16.19 4.69 -0.31
N TYR A 152 16.92 3.70 0.21
CA TYR A 152 17.25 3.57 1.64
C TYR A 152 18.58 4.23 2.06
N GLY A 153 19.33 4.85 1.14
CA GLY A 153 20.64 5.44 1.43
C GLY A 153 21.73 4.42 1.78
N ARG A 154 21.63 3.19 1.23
CA ARG A 154 22.51 2.04 1.50
C ARG A 154 23.20 1.50 0.24
N ALA A 155 23.20 2.26 -0.86
CA ALA A 155 23.86 1.83 -2.08
C ALA A 155 25.38 1.74 -1.87
N ASP A 156 25.95 0.60 -2.21
CA ASP A 156 27.40 0.38 -2.19
C ASP A 156 28.00 0.85 -3.52
N PRO A 157 28.94 1.83 -3.51
CA PRO A 157 29.52 2.37 -4.73
C PRO A 157 30.32 1.34 -5.54
N VAL A 158 30.74 0.22 -4.95
CA VAL A 158 31.51 -0.83 -5.64
C VAL A 158 30.61 -1.80 -6.40
N THR A 159 29.45 -2.15 -5.83
CA THR A 159 28.51 -3.13 -6.42
C THR A 159 27.34 -2.48 -7.16
N PHE A 160 27.20 -1.15 -7.07
CA PHE A 160 26.19 -0.41 -7.78
C PHE A 160 26.43 -0.42 -9.30
N ASP A 161 25.43 -0.89 -10.06
CA ASP A 161 25.45 -0.91 -11.52
C ASP A 161 24.52 0.19 -12.06
N PRO A 162 25.07 1.29 -12.63
CA PRO A 162 24.27 2.39 -13.15
C PRO A 162 23.35 1.98 -14.31
N ALA A 163 23.74 1.01 -15.13
CA ALA A 163 22.94 0.56 -16.26
C ALA A 163 21.72 -0.24 -15.80
N ARG A 164 21.90 -1.14 -14.83
CA ARG A 164 20.80 -1.87 -14.19
C ARG A 164 19.87 -0.94 -13.41
N PHE A 165 20.43 -0.02 -12.63
CA PHE A 165 19.64 1.02 -11.97
C PHE A 165 18.78 1.81 -12.97
N GLN A 166 19.35 2.23 -14.10
CA GLN A 166 18.60 2.97 -15.11
C GLN A 166 17.48 2.13 -15.73
N ALA A 167 17.65 0.81 -15.89
CA ALA A 167 16.60 -0.09 -16.33
C ALA A 167 15.47 -0.21 -15.27
N GLU A 168 15.81 -0.45 -14.01
CA GLU A 168 14.86 -0.51 -12.88
C GLU A 168 14.07 0.80 -12.73
N ARG A 169 14.76 1.94 -12.83
CA ARG A 169 14.15 3.28 -12.81
C ARG A 169 13.08 3.44 -13.90
N ARG A 170 13.33 2.96 -15.12
CA ARG A 170 12.33 3.01 -16.22
C ARG A 170 11.10 2.16 -15.90
N VAL A 171 11.28 1.01 -15.25
CA VAL A 171 10.17 0.15 -14.81
C VAL A 171 9.33 0.87 -13.75
N VAL A 172 9.98 1.42 -12.71
CA VAL A 172 9.31 2.21 -11.66
C VAL A 172 8.56 3.41 -12.25
N GLN A 173 9.20 4.18 -13.13
CA GLN A 173 8.55 5.29 -13.84
C GLN A 173 7.32 4.84 -14.62
N THR A 174 7.38 3.67 -15.27
CA THR A 174 6.24 3.12 -16.01
C THR A 174 5.09 2.76 -15.07
N ILE A 175 5.37 2.13 -13.92
CA ILE A 175 4.36 1.80 -12.90
C ILE A 175 3.70 3.08 -12.40
N VAL A 176 4.50 4.06 -11.98
CA VAL A 176 4.02 5.35 -11.46
C VAL A 176 3.17 6.07 -12.51
N ASN A 177 3.67 6.21 -13.74
CA ASN A 177 2.95 6.88 -14.83
C ASN A 177 1.59 6.20 -15.09
N ARG A 178 1.56 4.87 -15.15
CA ARG A 178 0.32 4.14 -15.42
C ARG A 178 -0.66 4.20 -14.26
N CYS A 179 -0.21 4.09 -13.01
CA CYS A 179 -1.10 4.14 -11.85
C CYS A 179 -1.61 5.56 -11.61
N MET A 180 -0.72 6.55 -11.58
CA MET A 180 -1.08 7.94 -11.30
C MET A 180 -1.97 8.56 -12.39
N ALA A 181 -1.84 8.15 -13.65
CA ALA A 181 -2.78 8.56 -14.71
C ALA A 181 -4.24 8.12 -14.47
N LYS A 182 -4.48 7.20 -13.52
CA LYS A 182 -5.81 6.77 -13.10
C LYS A 182 -6.34 7.52 -11.89
N LEU A 183 -5.54 8.38 -11.27
CA LEU A 183 -5.95 9.17 -10.11
C LEU A 183 -6.96 10.24 -10.54
N THR A 184 -8.13 10.27 -9.89
CA THR A 184 -9.03 11.42 -9.93
C THR A 184 -8.40 12.54 -9.11
N VAL A 185 -8.36 13.74 -9.69
CA VAL A 185 -7.78 14.93 -9.07
C VAL A 185 -8.92 15.91 -8.74
N PRO A 186 -9.10 16.35 -7.49
CA PRO A 186 -8.27 16.05 -6.32
C PRO A 186 -8.42 14.62 -5.81
N GLY A 187 -7.33 14.06 -5.25
CA GLY A 187 -7.28 12.69 -4.77
C GLY A 187 -6.21 12.47 -3.70
N VAL A 188 -6.18 11.26 -3.12
CA VAL A 188 -5.23 10.86 -2.07
C VAL A 188 -4.29 9.77 -2.60
N VAL A 189 -3.01 9.87 -2.28
CA VAL A 189 -2.05 8.78 -2.45
C VAL A 189 -1.52 8.35 -1.09
N THR A 190 -1.57 7.06 -0.78
CA THR A 190 -0.93 6.47 0.39
C THR A 190 0.34 5.77 -0.06
N THR A 191 1.51 6.14 0.48
CA THR A 191 2.81 5.62 0.04
C THR A 191 3.85 5.59 1.15
N SER A 192 4.93 4.80 0.98
CA SER A 192 6.04 4.83 1.93
C SER A 192 6.84 6.13 1.79
N THR A 193 7.58 6.51 2.83
CA THR A 193 8.36 7.75 2.85
C THR A 193 9.42 7.76 1.75
N GLU A 194 10.01 6.60 1.49
CA GLU A 194 11.03 6.36 0.47
C GLU A 194 10.45 6.49 -0.95
N GLU A 195 9.16 6.25 -1.13
CA GLU A 195 8.48 6.27 -2.42
C GLU A 195 7.85 7.62 -2.78
N VAL A 196 7.72 8.54 -1.82
CA VAL A 196 7.15 9.89 -2.01
C VAL A 196 7.78 10.62 -3.20
N VAL A 197 9.10 10.47 -3.38
CA VAL A 197 9.85 11.13 -4.45
C VAL A 197 9.35 10.76 -5.85
N TRP A 198 8.87 9.53 -6.04
CA TRP A 198 8.34 9.07 -7.32
C TRP A 198 6.98 9.70 -7.64
N ILE A 199 6.12 9.82 -6.63
CA ILE A 199 4.82 10.46 -6.76
C ILE A 199 4.99 11.97 -6.96
N ALA A 200 5.91 12.59 -6.23
CA ALA A 200 6.29 13.98 -6.36
C ALA A 200 6.85 14.31 -7.76
N ASP A 201 7.79 13.50 -8.28
CA ASP A 201 8.31 13.64 -9.64
C ASP A 201 7.18 13.60 -10.68
N TRP A 202 6.26 12.64 -10.55
CA TRP A 202 5.10 12.57 -11.44
C TRP A 202 4.27 13.84 -11.38
N CYS A 203 3.97 14.35 -10.18
CA CYS A 203 3.21 15.58 -10.01
C CYS A 203 3.92 16.80 -10.62
N HIS A 204 5.23 16.95 -10.43
CA HIS A 204 6.02 18.02 -11.04
C HIS A 204 5.98 17.98 -12.58
N ARG A 205 6.18 16.79 -13.17
CA ARG A 205 6.14 16.62 -14.64
C ARG A 205 4.79 16.91 -15.27
N HIS A 206 3.71 16.82 -14.49
CA HIS A 206 2.34 17.09 -14.95
C HIS A 206 1.78 18.43 -14.42
N THR A 207 2.60 19.23 -13.73
CA THR A 207 2.19 20.51 -13.15
C THR A 207 0.97 20.38 -12.21
N ILE A 208 0.90 19.28 -11.47
CA ILE A 208 -0.17 19.01 -10.50
C ILE A 208 0.35 19.34 -9.11
N PRO A 209 -0.34 20.18 -8.32
CA PRO A 209 0.10 20.47 -6.96
C PRO A 209 -0.12 19.27 -6.06
N TYR A 210 0.75 19.13 -5.06
CA TYR A 210 0.62 18.10 -4.06
C TYR A 210 1.08 18.58 -2.69
N GLN A 211 0.59 17.90 -1.65
CA GLN A 211 1.01 18.10 -0.28
C GLN A 211 1.33 16.75 0.35
N VAL A 212 2.58 16.56 0.77
CA VAL A 212 2.98 15.43 1.62
C VAL A 212 2.61 15.76 3.07
N GLU A 213 1.81 14.91 3.70
CA GLU A 213 1.51 15.10 5.12
C GLU A 213 2.74 14.78 5.98
N ARG A 214 3.04 15.66 6.95
CA ARG A 214 4.17 15.48 7.87
C ARG A 214 4.05 14.25 8.77
N LYS A 215 2.83 13.78 9.01
CA LYS A 215 2.58 12.66 9.90
C LYS A 215 2.84 11.35 9.16
N GLN A 216 3.76 10.57 9.70
CA GLN A 216 4.07 9.22 9.24
C GLN A 216 3.48 8.18 10.19
N TYR A 217 3.34 6.96 9.68
CA TYR A 217 2.77 5.83 10.38
C TYR A 217 3.70 4.63 10.24
N ALA A 218 4.16 4.08 11.37
CA ALA A 218 4.99 2.90 11.37
C ALA A 218 4.25 1.69 10.79
N THR A 219 4.98 0.84 10.07
CA THR A 219 4.52 -0.47 9.60
C THR A 219 5.29 -1.59 10.30
N ALA A 220 4.79 -2.81 10.22
CA ALA A 220 5.36 -3.94 10.96
C ALA A 220 6.25 -4.85 10.11
N LEU A 221 5.98 -4.96 8.81
CA LEU A 221 6.61 -5.98 7.96
C LEU A 221 8.07 -5.61 7.68
N VAL A 222 8.29 -4.62 6.80
CA VAL A 222 9.60 -4.06 6.46
C VAL A 222 9.99 -2.87 7.35
N GLY A 223 9.00 -2.19 7.95
CA GLY A 223 9.22 -1.07 8.87
C GLY A 223 9.16 0.31 8.20
N ASP A 224 9.07 0.36 6.88
CA ASP A 224 8.91 1.58 6.08
C ASP A 224 7.73 2.42 6.61
N PRO A 225 7.96 3.67 7.03
CA PRO A 225 6.89 4.55 7.47
C PRO A 225 6.02 4.98 6.30
N ILE A 226 4.70 4.82 6.44
CA ILE A 226 3.71 5.26 5.46
C ILE A 226 3.29 6.71 5.73
N CYS A 227 3.07 7.48 4.68
CA CYS A 227 2.44 8.79 4.75
C CYS A 227 1.30 8.92 3.74
N PHE A 228 0.58 10.05 3.84
CA PHE A 228 -0.49 10.40 2.91
C PHE A 228 -0.08 11.64 2.12
N MET A 229 -0.35 11.61 0.81
CA MET A 229 -0.18 12.75 -0.08
C MET A 229 -1.55 13.18 -0.60
N LYS A 230 -1.82 14.49 -0.54
CA LYS A 230 -2.98 15.07 -1.22
C LYS A 230 -2.55 15.58 -2.57
N ILE A 231 -3.23 15.18 -3.63
CA ILE A 231 -2.89 15.52 -5.01
C ILE A 231 -4.00 16.41 -5.58
N GLY A 232 -3.64 17.48 -6.28
CA GLY A 232 -4.58 18.44 -6.87
C GLY A 232 -5.20 19.44 -5.91
N THR A 233 -4.71 19.52 -4.67
CA THR A 233 -5.16 20.51 -3.70
C THR A 233 -3.98 21.34 -3.24
N TYR A 234 -4.06 22.65 -3.42
CA TYR A 234 -3.23 23.59 -2.68
C TYR A 234 -3.86 23.80 -1.30
N ARG A 235 -3.06 23.71 -0.25
CA ARG A 235 -3.32 24.52 0.94
C ARG A 235 -2.36 25.70 0.86
N GLY A 236 -2.90 26.86 0.50
CA GLY A 236 -2.31 28.14 0.92
C GLY A 236 -2.33 28.24 2.43
#